data_AF-A0A537A559-F1
#
_entry.id   AF-A0A537A559-F1
#
_cell.length_a   1.000
_cell.length_b   1.000
_cell.length_c   1.000
_cell.angle_alpha   90.00
_cell.angle_beta   90.00
_cell.angle_gamma   90.00
#
_symmetry.space_group_name_H-M   'P 1'
#
loop_
_entity.id
_entity.type
_entity.pdbx_description
1 polymer ?
#
loop_
_entity_poly.entity_id
_entity_poly.type
_entity_poly.pdbx_seq_one_letter_code
_entity_poly.pdbx_strand_id
1 'polypeptide(L)'
;AKLDGVDPKAFLETVHAFNAAVRTDVPFEHTIKDGRGTLDLDPPKSNWAQALDTPPFEAYATTCGITFTFGGLRIDPSNGQVLDVTLARIPGLFCAGEMVGGLFYFNYPSGTGLVSGALFGRLAGTGAGRSRY
;
A
#
# COMPACT_ATOMS: atom_id res chain seq x y z
N ALA A 1 23.55 13.01 -13.15
CA ALA A 1 23.46 12.34 -14.47
C ALA A 1 22.02 12.47 -14.99
N LYS A 2 21.81 12.49 -16.31
CA LYS A 2 20.47 12.51 -16.91
C LYS A 2 19.85 11.11 -16.84
N LEU A 3 18.53 11.00 -16.62
CA LEU A 3 17.83 9.72 -16.66
C LEU A 3 17.64 9.27 -18.12
N ASP A 4 18.04 8.04 -18.43
CA ASP A 4 17.90 7.47 -19.77
C ASP A 4 16.44 7.21 -20.12
N GLY A 5 16.09 7.36 -21.41
CA GLY A 5 14.72 7.15 -21.90
C GLY A 5 13.74 8.29 -21.63
N VAL A 6 14.18 9.42 -21.07
CA VAL A 6 13.34 10.62 -20.82
C VAL A 6 13.63 11.71 -21.85
N ASP A 7 12.59 12.16 -22.56
CA ASP A 7 12.62 13.36 -23.40
C ASP A 7 12.67 14.63 -22.50
N PRO A 8 13.74 15.45 -22.60
CA PRO A 8 13.87 16.64 -21.76
C PRO A 8 12.78 17.70 -21.97
N LYS A 9 12.33 17.89 -23.21
CA LYS A 9 11.34 18.93 -23.54
C LYS A 9 9.98 18.52 -22.99
N ALA A 10 9.55 17.30 -23.27
CA ALA A 10 8.28 16.77 -22.76
C ALA A 10 8.26 16.70 -21.23
N PHE A 11 9.39 16.36 -20.61
CA PHE A 11 9.55 16.40 -19.15
C PHE A 11 9.33 17.81 -18.58
N LEU A 12 10.00 18.83 -19.14
CA LEU A 12 9.84 20.21 -18.68
C LEU A 12 8.40 20.71 -18.87
N GLU A 13 7.78 20.42 -20.01
CA GLU A 13 6.37 20.75 -20.26
C GLU A 13 5.44 20.13 -19.21
N THR A 14 5.68 18.86 -18.84
CA THR A 14 4.92 18.15 -17.80
C THR A 14 5.11 18.78 -16.42
N VAL A 15 6.35 19.10 -16.03
CA VAL A 15 6.64 19.74 -14.74
C VAL A 15 6.01 21.13 -14.66
N HIS A 16 6.10 21.92 -15.72
CA HIS A 16 5.48 23.25 -15.77
C HIS A 16 3.95 23.17 -15.69
N ALA A 17 3.33 22.26 -16.43
CA ALA A 17 1.89 22.02 -16.36
C ALA A 17 1.45 21.59 -14.96
N PHE A 18 2.19 20.66 -14.34
CA PHE A 18 1.91 20.22 -12.98
C PHE A 18 2.03 21.36 -11.96
N ASN A 19 3.13 22.12 -12.00
CA ASN A 19 3.35 23.23 -11.07
C ASN A 19 2.29 24.32 -11.21
N ALA A 20 1.86 24.64 -12.44
CA ALA A 20 0.80 25.62 -12.70
C ALA A 20 -0.58 25.14 -12.21
N ALA A 21 -0.81 23.83 -12.19
CA ALA A 21 -2.05 23.22 -11.74
C ALA A 21 -2.18 23.16 -10.21
N VAL A 22 -1.09 23.26 -9.44
CA VAL A 22 -1.11 23.16 -7.97
C VAL A 22 -1.89 24.32 -7.36
N ARG A 23 -2.88 24.00 -6.52
CA ARG A 23 -3.63 24.97 -5.70
C ARG A 23 -2.79 25.53 -4.57
N THR A 24 -2.01 26.57 -4.85
CA THR A 24 -1.12 27.19 -3.86
C THR A 24 -1.87 27.97 -2.77
N ASP A 25 -3.13 28.31 -3.01
CA ASP A 25 -4.08 28.95 -2.08
C ASP A 25 -4.46 28.06 -0.89
N VAL A 26 -4.38 26.72 -1.04
CA VAL A 26 -4.71 25.78 0.02
C VAL A 26 -3.46 25.44 0.81
N PRO A 27 -3.38 25.70 2.13
CA PRO A 27 -2.22 25.32 2.93
C PRO A 27 -1.92 23.82 2.84
N PHE A 28 -0.63 23.47 2.80
CA PHE A 28 -0.21 22.07 2.85
C PHE A 28 -0.33 21.53 4.28
N GLU A 29 -0.97 20.37 4.44
CA GLU A 29 -1.04 19.69 5.72
C GLU A 29 -0.92 18.17 5.53
N HIS A 30 0.24 17.61 5.87
CA HIS A 30 0.58 16.23 5.54
C HIS A 30 -0.18 15.17 6.34
N THR A 31 -0.83 15.57 7.45
CA THR A 31 -1.49 14.65 8.38
C THR A 31 -2.94 14.35 8.01
N ILE A 32 -3.54 15.13 7.10
CA ILE A 32 -4.94 15.00 6.69
C ILE A 32 -5.05 15.05 5.16
N LYS A 33 -6.21 14.67 4.62
CA LYS A 33 -6.53 14.96 3.22
C LYS A 33 -6.78 16.47 3.07
N ASP A 34 -5.69 17.22 2.87
CA ASP A 34 -5.64 18.68 2.93
C ASP A 34 -6.40 19.40 1.82
N GLY A 35 -6.81 18.70 0.76
CA GLY A 35 -7.46 19.28 -0.42
C GLY A 35 -6.54 20.19 -1.23
N ARG A 36 -5.25 20.26 -0.90
CA ARG A 36 -4.24 20.94 -1.71
C ARG A 36 -3.95 20.07 -2.92
N GLY A 37 -4.77 20.21 -3.94
CA GLY A 37 -4.73 19.37 -5.15
C GLY A 37 -4.26 20.11 -6.40
N THR A 38 -4.44 19.46 -7.54
CA THR A 38 -4.25 20.05 -8.87
C THR A 38 -5.58 20.30 -9.57
N LEU A 39 -5.70 21.41 -10.30
CA LEU A 39 -6.81 21.68 -11.21
C LEU A 39 -6.41 21.35 -12.65
N ASP A 40 -7.39 21.03 -13.50
CA ASP A 40 -7.19 20.85 -14.95
C ASP A 40 -6.17 19.76 -15.36
N LEU A 41 -5.88 18.81 -14.46
CA LEU A 41 -5.13 17.58 -14.75
C LEU A 41 -6.03 16.35 -14.65
N ASP A 42 -5.81 15.37 -15.53
CA ASP A 42 -6.50 14.08 -15.52
C ASP A 42 -5.50 12.90 -15.47
N PRO A 43 -5.51 12.08 -14.40
CA PRO A 43 -6.28 12.25 -13.18
C PRO A 43 -5.74 13.41 -12.31
N PRO A 44 -6.59 14.06 -11.51
CA PRO A 44 -6.12 15.10 -10.60
C PRO A 44 -5.36 14.48 -9.43
N LYS A 45 -4.26 15.12 -9.00
CA LYS A 45 -3.70 14.88 -7.68
C LYS A 45 -4.59 15.58 -6.66
N SER A 46 -5.46 14.84 -5.98
CA SER A 46 -6.53 15.45 -5.17
C SER A 46 -6.08 16.06 -3.83
N ASN A 47 -4.88 15.70 -3.33
CA ASN A 47 -4.32 16.16 -2.05
C ASN A 47 -2.79 16.19 -2.10
N TRP A 48 -2.18 16.93 -1.17
CA TRP A 48 -0.73 16.99 -0.94
C TRP A 48 0.07 17.37 -2.20
N ALA A 49 -0.50 18.17 -3.10
CA ALA A 49 0.18 18.68 -4.28
C ALA A 49 1.16 19.78 -3.88
N GLN A 50 2.41 19.59 -4.27
CA GLN A 50 3.49 20.58 -4.09
C GLN A 50 4.17 20.80 -5.43
N ALA A 51 4.50 22.06 -5.73
CA ALA A 51 5.25 22.37 -6.94
C ALA A 51 6.67 21.80 -6.85
N LEU A 52 7.16 21.28 -7.97
CA LEU A 52 8.56 20.87 -8.16
C LEU A 52 9.34 22.08 -8.68
N ASP A 53 9.71 23.01 -7.80
CA ASP A 53 10.32 24.30 -8.15
C ASP A 53 11.69 24.56 -7.50
N THR A 54 12.07 23.74 -6.53
CA THR A 54 13.27 23.95 -5.71
C THR A 54 14.30 22.84 -5.97
N PRO A 55 15.49 23.16 -6.50
CA PRO A 55 16.57 22.18 -6.72
C PRO A 55 17.27 21.79 -5.41
N PRO A 56 18.06 20.69 -5.39
CA PRO A 56 18.36 19.80 -6.52
C PRO A 56 17.20 18.87 -6.86
N PHE A 57 17.03 18.60 -8.17
CA PHE A 57 16.03 17.66 -8.65
C PHE A 57 16.60 16.25 -8.73
N GLU A 58 15.79 15.27 -8.35
CA GLU A 58 16.13 13.85 -8.41
C GLU A 58 15.14 13.09 -9.30
N ALA A 59 15.61 12.03 -9.94
CA ALA A 59 14.80 11.17 -10.76
C ALA A 59 15.21 9.71 -10.56
N TYR A 60 14.22 8.83 -10.45
CA TYR A 60 14.39 7.41 -10.16
C TYR A 60 13.68 6.59 -11.24
N ALA A 61 14.41 5.68 -11.90
CA ALA A 61 13.77 4.69 -12.76
C ALA A 61 13.00 3.69 -11.88
N THR A 62 11.68 3.61 -12.06
CA THR A 62 10.82 2.67 -11.35
C THR A 62 10.21 1.67 -12.31
N THR A 63 9.93 0.48 -11.81
CA THR A 63 9.20 -0.57 -12.53
C THR A 63 8.27 -1.29 -11.57
N CYS A 64 7.32 -2.05 -12.11
CA CYS A 64 6.42 -2.85 -11.30
C CYS A 64 7.20 -3.96 -10.57
N GLY A 65 6.97 -4.09 -9.27
CA GLY A 65 7.45 -5.18 -8.43
C GLY A 65 6.30 -5.81 -7.67
N ILE A 66 6.34 -7.13 -7.49
CA ILE A 66 5.39 -7.84 -6.64
C ILE A 66 5.86 -7.70 -5.19
N THR A 67 5.13 -6.93 -4.39
CA THR A 67 5.47 -6.73 -2.96
C THR A 67 5.04 -7.93 -2.11
N PHE A 68 3.83 -8.44 -2.30
CA PHE A 68 3.28 -9.62 -1.60
C PHE A 68 2.07 -10.18 -2.37
N THR A 69 1.63 -11.38 -2.01
CA THR A 69 0.48 -12.06 -2.61
C THR A 69 -0.75 -11.98 -1.70
N PHE A 70 -1.95 -11.95 -2.29
CA PHE A 70 -3.21 -11.93 -1.53
C PHE A 70 -3.78 -13.32 -1.23
N GLY A 71 -3.26 -14.34 -1.92
CA GLY A 71 -3.56 -15.74 -1.63
C GLY A 71 -2.85 -16.22 -0.37
N GLY A 72 -3.30 -17.36 0.15
CA GLY A 72 -2.73 -17.97 1.34
C GLY A 72 -3.63 -19.06 1.91
N LEU A 73 -3.27 -19.56 3.09
CA LEU A 73 -4.04 -20.53 3.84
C LEU A 73 -5.29 -19.89 4.43
N ARG A 74 -6.41 -20.61 4.35
CA ARG A 74 -7.62 -20.23 5.06
C ARG A 74 -7.47 -20.59 6.53
N ILE A 75 -7.85 -19.66 7.41
CA ILE A 75 -7.85 -19.87 8.86
C ILE A 75 -9.26 -19.75 9.43
N ASP A 76 -9.47 -20.34 10.60
CA ASP A 76 -10.56 -19.99 11.49
C ASP A 76 -10.26 -18.63 12.14
N PRO A 77 -11.10 -17.60 11.92
CA PRO A 77 -10.85 -16.26 12.44
C PRO A 77 -10.99 -16.16 13.96
N SER A 78 -11.57 -17.15 14.64
CA SER A 78 -11.72 -17.15 16.09
C SER A 78 -10.45 -17.55 16.85
N ASN A 79 -9.52 -18.27 16.20
CA ASN A 79 -8.34 -18.80 16.87
C ASN A 79 -7.07 -18.92 16.00
N GLY A 80 -7.14 -18.64 14.70
CA GLY A 80 -5.98 -18.66 13.79
C GLY A 80 -5.57 -20.05 13.29
N GLN A 81 -6.38 -21.08 13.55
CA GLN A 81 -6.06 -22.45 13.13
C GLN A 81 -6.36 -22.62 11.63
N VAL A 82 -5.49 -23.33 10.91
CA VAL A 82 -5.65 -23.57 9.47
C VAL A 82 -6.84 -24.50 9.23
N LEU A 83 -7.61 -24.18 8.19
CA LEU A 83 -8.71 -25.00 7.70
C LEU A 83 -8.26 -25.84 6.51
N ASP A 84 -8.67 -27.11 6.47
CA ASP A 84 -8.54 -27.95 5.30
C ASP A 84 -9.60 -27.62 4.22
N VAL A 85 -9.59 -28.40 3.14
CA VAL A 85 -10.53 -28.24 2.01
C VAL A 85 -11.99 -28.51 2.36
N THR A 86 -12.26 -29.18 3.48
CA THR A 86 -13.60 -29.43 4.03
C THR A 86 -14.03 -28.40 5.08
N LEU A 87 -13.18 -27.40 5.34
CA LEU A 87 -13.33 -26.39 6.39
C LEU A 87 -13.19 -26.95 7.81
N ALA A 88 -12.60 -28.13 7.96
CA ALA A 88 -12.22 -28.66 9.26
C ALA A 88 -10.90 -28.07 9.72
N ARG A 89 -10.78 -27.79 11.02
CA ARG A 89 -9.54 -27.29 11.62
C ARG A 89 -8.48 -28.39 11.60
N ILE A 90 -7.29 -28.08 11.10
CA ILE A 90 -6.15 -28.99 11.12
C ILE A 90 -5.49 -28.93 12.52
N PRO A 91 -5.52 -30.02 13.32
CA PRO A 91 -4.97 -30.01 14.69
C PRO A 91 -3.50 -29.59 14.72
N GLY A 92 -3.17 -28.64 15.60
CA GLY A 92 -1.80 -28.16 15.80
C GLY A 92 -1.26 -27.19 14.74
N LEU A 93 -2.00 -26.92 13.66
CA LEU A 93 -1.54 -26.03 12.59
C LEU A 93 -2.22 -24.66 12.64
N PHE A 94 -1.42 -23.61 12.85
CA PHE A 94 -1.86 -22.22 12.89
C PHE A 94 -1.13 -21.39 11.84
N CYS A 95 -1.74 -20.30 11.38
CA CYS A 95 -1.18 -19.45 10.34
C CYS A 95 -1.35 -17.97 10.67
N ALA A 96 -0.34 -17.18 10.32
CA ALA A 96 -0.29 -15.75 10.57
C ALA A 96 0.43 -15.01 9.43
N GLY A 97 0.32 -13.69 9.42
CA GLY A 97 1.01 -12.84 8.45
C GLY A 97 0.48 -13.00 7.03
N GLU A 98 1.36 -12.79 6.06
CA GLU A 98 1.02 -12.84 4.62
C GLU A 98 0.67 -14.24 4.12
N MET A 99 0.90 -15.28 4.92
CA MET A 99 0.42 -16.63 4.63
C MET A 99 -1.09 -16.80 4.86
N VAL A 100 -1.76 -15.86 5.53
CA VAL A 100 -3.22 -15.86 5.69
C VAL A 100 -3.87 -15.34 4.41
N GLY A 101 -4.64 -16.20 3.74
CA GLY A 101 -5.31 -15.88 2.49
C GLY A 101 -6.69 -15.24 2.68
N GLY A 102 -7.14 -14.51 1.66
CA GLY A 102 -8.52 -14.05 1.54
C GLY A 102 -8.85 -12.75 2.29
N LEU A 103 -7.83 -12.02 2.75
CA LEU A 103 -7.98 -10.68 3.33
C LEU A 103 -8.12 -9.59 2.25
N PHE A 104 -7.38 -9.74 1.15
CA PHE A 104 -7.36 -8.81 0.02
C PHE A 104 -7.67 -9.56 -1.28
N TYR A 105 -8.18 -8.86 -2.30
CA TYR A 105 -8.55 -9.47 -3.59
C TYR A 105 -8.16 -8.58 -4.77
N PHE A 106 -8.77 -7.39 -4.87
CA PHE A 106 -8.51 -6.46 -5.97
C PHE A 106 -7.41 -5.44 -5.65
N ASN A 107 -7.40 -4.96 -4.41
CA ASN A 107 -6.41 -4.02 -3.90
C ASN A 107 -6.30 -4.20 -2.38
N TYR A 108 -5.31 -3.56 -1.77
CA TYR A 108 -5.14 -3.50 -0.33
C TYR A 108 -5.10 -2.03 0.11
N PRO A 109 -5.73 -1.67 1.24
CA PRO A 109 -5.55 -0.34 1.81
C PRO A 109 -4.10 -0.19 2.29
N SER A 110 -3.45 0.91 1.93
CA SER A 110 -2.05 1.17 2.30
C SER A 110 -1.82 1.01 3.81
N GLY A 111 -0.68 0.41 4.18
CA GLY A 111 -0.29 0.18 5.57
C GLY A 111 -0.98 -1.00 6.28
N THR A 112 -2.01 -1.64 5.69
CA THR A 112 -2.74 -2.73 6.35
C THR A 112 -2.00 -4.06 6.44
N GLY A 113 -0.93 -4.27 5.65
CA GLY A 113 -0.12 -5.48 5.72
C GLY A 113 0.56 -5.68 7.08
N LEU A 114 1.12 -4.62 7.66
CA LEU A 114 1.73 -4.67 9.00
C LEU A 114 0.69 -4.91 10.10
N VAL A 115 -0.48 -4.28 9.97
CA VAL A 115 -1.60 -4.48 10.90
C VAL A 115 -2.10 -5.92 10.83
N SER A 116 -2.24 -6.47 9.63
CA SER A 116 -2.58 -7.88 9.40
C SER A 116 -1.57 -8.81 10.09
N GLY A 117 -0.27 -8.58 9.88
CA GLY A 117 0.80 -9.35 10.52
C GLY A 117 0.70 -9.34 12.05
N ALA A 118 0.52 -8.18 12.66
CA ALA A 118 0.40 -8.06 14.12
C ALA A 118 -0.86 -8.75 14.66
N LEU A 119 -2.02 -8.55 14.00
CA LEU A 119 -3.29 -9.11 14.42
C LEU A 119 -3.31 -10.64 14.32
N PHE A 120 -3.00 -11.19 13.14
CA PHE A 120 -3.02 -12.63 12.93
C PHE A 120 -1.88 -13.33 13.66
N GLY A 121 -0.73 -12.67 13.84
CA GLY A 121 0.35 -13.15 14.70
C GLY A 121 -0.12 -13.35 16.14
N ARG A 122 -0.79 -12.34 16.72
CA ARG A 122 -1.36 -12.45 18.06
C ARG A 122 -2.45 -13.52 18.15
N LEU A 123 -3.34 -13.58 17.15
CA LEU A 123 -4.43 -14.54 17.10
C LEU A 123 -3.90 -15.98 17.08
N ALA A 124 -3.03 -16.30 16.10
CA ALA A 124 -2.44 -17.61 15.93
C ALA A 124 -1.59 -18.01 17.14
N GLY A 125 -0.78 -17.09 17.68
CA GLY A 125 0.02 -17.35 18.88
C GLY A 125 -0.83 -17.63 20.12
N THR A 126 -1.92 -16.89 20.33
CA THR A 126 -2.86 -17.14 21.43
C THR A 126 -3.62 -18.45 21.24
N GLY A 127 -4.03 -18.76 20.01
CA GLY A 127 -4.67 -20.02 19.64
C GLY A 127 -3.78 -21.22 19.93
N ALA A 128 -2.54 -21.17 19.46
CA ALA A 128 -1.55 -22.22 19.69
C ALA A 128 -1.22 -22.39 21.19
N GLY A 129 -1.09 -21.29 21.95
CA GLY A 129 -0.84 -21.37 23.39
C GLY A 129 -2.00 -21.97 24.21
N ARG A 130 -3.24 -21.85 23.71
CA ARG A 130 -4.44 -22.43 24.36
C ARG A 130 -4.73 -23.85 23.91
N SER A 131 -4.29 -24.24 22.72
CA SER A 131 -4.46 -25.61 22.25
C SER A 131 -3.60 -26.55 23.10
N ARG A 132 -4.27 -27.41 23.86
CA ARG A 132 -3.63 -28.59 24.43
C ARG A 132 -3.67 -29.67 23.36
N TYR A 133 -2.50 -30.16 22.96
CA TYR A 133 -2.38 -31.34 22.10
C TYR A 133 -3.02 -32.55 22.77
#